data_AF-A0A3C0GGR1-F1
#
_entry.id   AF-A0A3C0GGR1-F1
#
_cell.length_a   1.000
_cell.length_b   1.000
_cell.length_c   1.000
_cell.angle_alpha   90.00
_cell.angle_beta   90.00
_cell.angle_gamma   90.00
#
_symmetry.space_group_name_H-M   'P 1'
#
loop_
_entity.id
_entity.type
_entity.pdbx_description
1 polymer ?
#
loop_
_entity_poly.entity_id
_entity_poly.type
_entity_poly.pdbx_seq_one_letter_code
_entity_poly.pdbx_strand_id
1 'polypeptide(L)' 'MGSKNKLKRFQENETFSNVIQPTREEVVGGFLLKGKWNTHFKNDNPIVLELGCGKGEYTVGLAKKFPNK' A
#
# COMPACT_ATOMS: atom_id res chain seq x y z
N MET A 1 1.63 -17.04 -23.42
CA MET A 1 1.69 -15.64 -23.91
C MET A 1 1.22 -14.70 -22.79
N GLY A 2 1.97 -14.58 -21.68
CA GLY A 2 1.46 -13.97 -20.42
C GLY A 2 2.35 -12.91 -19.77
N SER A 3 3.52 -12.61 -20.35
CA SER A 3 4.57 -11.85 -19.65
C SER A 3 4.65 -10.36 -20.04
N LYS A 4 3.92 -9.92 -21.08
CA LYS A 4 3.99 -8.53 -21.57
C LYS A 4 3.14 -7.52 -20.77
N ASN A 5 2.16 -7.98 -20.00
CA ASN A 5 1.28 -7.10 -19.21
C ASN A 5 1.83 -6.79 -17.81
N LYS A 6 2.81 -7.55 -17.31
CA LYS A 6 3.37 -7.33 -15.96
C LYS A 6 4.11 -5.99 -15.88
N LEU A 7 4.96 -5.70 -16.87
CA LEU A 7 5.74 -4.46 -16.90
C LEU A 7 4.84 -3.23 -17.06
N LYS A 8 3.79 -3.34 -17.89
CA LYS A 8 2.76 -2.30 -18.02
C LYS A 8 2.07 -2.02 -16.69
N ARG A 9 1.64 -3.06 -15.96
CA ARG A 9 1.00 -2.90 -14.64
C ARG A 9 1.93 -2.24 -13.61
N PHE A 10 3.24 -2.49 -13.69
CA PHE A 10 4.21 -1.82 -12.82
C PHE A 10 4.38 -0.34 -13.16
N GLN A 11 4.37 0.04 -14.45
CA GLN A 11 4.36 1.45 -14.85
C GLN A 11 3.07 2.16 -14.42
N GLU A 12 1.92 1.49 -14.48
CA GLU A 12 0.65 2.05 -14.01
C GLU A 12 0.70 2.39 -12.51
N ASN A 13 1.37 1.56 -11.70
CA ASN A 13 1.53 1.81 -10.26
C ASN A 13 2.23 3.13 -9.95
N GLU A 14 3.12 3.62 -10.83
CA GLU A 14 3.84 4.88 -10.65
C GLU A 14 2.90 6.10 -10.77
N THR A 15 1.73 5.93 -11.38
CA THR A 15 0.74 6.99 -11.57
C THR A 15 -0.26 7.09 -10.41
N PHE A 16 -0.31 6.09 -9.52
CA PHE A 16 -1.25 6.04 -8.41
C PHE A 16 -0.69 6.78 -7.18
N SER A 17 -1.37 7.85 -6.75
CA SER A 17 -0.98 8.65 -5.59
C SER A 17 -1.07 7.90 -4.25
N ASN A 18 -1.83 6.81 -4.21
CA ASN A 18 -2.04 5.96 -3.04
C ASN A 18 -1.11 4.74 -3.01
N VAL A 19 -0.15 4.64 -3.95
CA VAL A 19 0.83 3.56 -3.99
C VAL A 19 2.18 4.07 -3.52
N ILE A 20 2.74 3.39 -2.51
CA ILE A 20 4.06 3.69 -1.95
C ILE A 20 5.00 2.54 -2.31
N GLN A 21 6.02 2.81 -3.12
CA GLN A 21 6.98 1.82 -3.63
C GLN A 21 8.42 2.26 -3.38
N PRO A 22 8.91 2.23 -2.13
CA PRO A 22 10.28 2.62 -1.81
C PRO A 22 11.28 1.61 -2.38
N THR A 23 12.45 2.10 -2.76
CA THR A 23 13.60 1.26 -3.08
C THR A 23 14.12 0.54 -1.83
N ARG A 24 14.92 -0.52 -2.04
CA ARG A 24 15.52 -1.27 -0.93
C ARG A 24 16.41 -0.38 -0.07
N GLU A 25 17.15 0.53 -0.69
CA GLU A 25 18.03 1.48 -0.03
C GLU A 25 17.24 2.44 0.87
N GLU A 26 16.09 2.95 0.41
CA GLU A 26 15.21 3.80 1.24
C GLU A 26 14.62 3.04 2.43
N VAL A 27 14.29 1.76 2.25
CA VAL A 27 13.76 0.93 3.34
C VAL A 27 14.83 0.67 4.40
N VAL A 28 16.06 0.36 3.99
CA VAL A 28 17.17 0.05 4.90
C VAL A 28 17.76 1.31 5.54
N GLY A 29 17.85 2.41 4.80
CA GLY A 29 18.44 3.68 5.23
C GLY A 29 17.58 4.50 6.19
N GLY A 30 16.32 4.10 6.43
CA GLY A 30 15.40 4.80 7.33
C GLY A 30 14.16 5.26 6.60
N PHE A 31 13.24 4.32 6.37
CA PHE A 31 12.00 4.59 5.65
C PHE A 31 11.16 5.72 6.27
N LEU A 32 10.74 6.68 5.46
CA LEU A 32 10.08 7.92 5.90
C LEU A 32 8.82 7.70 6.74
N LEU A 33 8.04 6.65 6.43
CA LEU A 33 6.79 6.36 7.15
C LEU A 33 6.99 5.42 8.34
N LYS A 34 8.21 4.92 8.59
CA LYS A 34 8.49 4.05 9.74
C LYS A 34 8.15 4.79 11.04
N GLY A 35 7.14 4.28 11.75
CA GLY A 35 6.62 4.89 12.98
C GLY A 35 5.76 6.15 12.78
N LYS A 36 5.50 6.57 11.53
CA LYS A 36 4.74 7.80 11.19
C LYS A 36 3.50 7.52 10.33
N TRP A 37 3.03 6.28 10.31
CA TRP A 37 1.86 5.88 9.52
C TRP A 37 0.57 6.63 9.91
N ASN A 38 0.40 6.98 11.19
CA ASN A 38 -0.73 7.78 11.65
C ASN A 38 -0.79 9.15 10.95
N THR A 39 0.36 9.77 10.66
CA THR A 39 0.44 11.04 9.92
C THR A 39 0.03 10.87 8.46
N HIS A 40 0.34 9.72 7.86
CA HIS A 40 -0.07 9.39 6.50
C HIS A 40 -1.59 9.18 6.39
N PHE A 41 -2.17 8.42 7.32
CA PHE A 41 -3.62 8.17 7.35
C PHE A 41 -4.43 9.29 8.00
N LYS A 42 -3.76 10.26 8.64
CA LYS A 42 -4.34 11.43 9.34
C LYS A 42 -5.30 11.03 10.46
N ASN A 43 -5.00 9.94 11.15
CA ASN A 43 -5.76 9.44 12.30
C ASN A 43 -4.87 8.55 13.17
N ASP A 44 -5.31 8.27 14.40
CA ASP A 44 -4.62 7.39 15.36
C ASP A 44 -5.33 6.04 15.52
N ASN A 45 -6.05 5.58 14.50
CA ASN A 45 -6.68 4.26 14.50
C ASN A 45 -5.61 3.15 14.39
N PRO A 46 -5.90 1.92 14.84
CA PRO A 46 -5.01 0.79 14.64
C PRO A 46 -4.77 0.52 13.15
N ILE A 47 -3.63 -0.08 12.81
CA ILE A 47 -3.30 -0.42 11.42
C ILE A 47 -3.52 -1.92 11.21
N VAL A 48 -4.32 -2.27 10.21
CA VAL A 48 -4.51 -3.66 9.77
C VAL A 48 -3.67 -3.89 8.51
N LEU A 49 -2.85 -4.95 8.51
CA LEU A 49 -1.98 -5.31 7.39
C LEU A 49 -2.48 -6.59 6.71
N GLU A 50 -2.65 -6.54 5.40
CA GLU A 50 -2.88 -7.72 4.56
C GLU A 50 -1.62 -8.01 3.74
N LEU A 51 -1.14 -9.27 3.81
CA LEU A 51 -0.01 -9.74 3.03
C LEU A 51 -0.53 -10.59 1.86
N GLY A 52 -0.19 -10.19 0.63
CA GLY A 52 -0.65 -10.91 -0.56
C GLY A 52 -2.11 -10.63 -0.94
N CYS A 53 -2.52 -9.36 -0.92
CA CYS A 53 -3.92 -8.93 -1.11
C CYS A 53 -4.55 -9.22 -2.49
N GLY A 54 -3.77 -9.66 -3.49
CA GLY A 54 -4.29 -9.92 -4.84
C GLY A 54 -4.93 -8.67 -5.47
N LYS A 55 -6.26 -8.66 -5.59
CA LYS A 55 -7.04 -7.50 -6.05
C LYS A 55 -7.51 -6.55 -4.94
N GLY A 56 -7.25 -6.88 -3.68
CA GLY A 56 -7.57 -6.04 -2.51
C GLY A 56 -9.04 -6.08 -2.08
N GLU A 57 -9.85 -7.01 -2.60
CA GLU A 57 -11.29 -7.07 -2.32
C GLU A 57 -11.58 -7.27 -0.82
N TYR A 58 -10.75 -8.05 -0.13
CA TYR A 58 -10.87 -8.29 1.30
C TYR A 58 -10.60 -7.00 2.12
N THR A 59 -9.46 -6.35 1.89
CA THR A 59 -9.12 -5.08 2.56
C THR A 59 -10.17 -4.00 2.30
N VAL A 60 -10.64 -3.85 1.06
CA VAL A 60 -11.68 -2.85 0.72
C VAL A 60 -13.00 -3.17 1.41
N GLY A 61 -13.41 -4.45 1.46
CA GLY A 61 -14.61 -4.87 2.16
C GLY A 61 -14.54 -4.60 3.66
N LEU A 62 -13.39 -4.91 4.29
CA LEU A 62 -13.16 -4.62 5.71
C LEU A 62 -13.17 -3.12 6.01
N ALA A 63 -12.49 -2.31 5.19
CA ALA A 63 -12.45 -0.86 5.37
C ALA A 63 -13.85 -0.23 5.29
N LYS A 64 -14.71 -0.72 4.39
CA LYS A 64 -16.13 -0.28 4.31
C LYS A 64 -16.95 -0.70 5.52
N LYS A 65 -16.71 -1.91 6.04
CA LYS A 65 -17.45 -2.45 7.20
C LYS A 65 -17.02 -1.79 8.52
N PHE A 66 -15.75 -1.40 8.62
CA PHE A 66 -15.16 -0.82 9.83
C PHE A 66 -14.42 0.50 9.49
N PRO A 67 -15.14 1.59 9.19
CA PRO A 67 -14.55 2.84 8.70
C PRO A 67 -13.70 3.61 9.73
N ASN A 68 -13.86 3.30 11.01
CA ASN A 68 -13.15 3.95 12.13
C ASN A 68 -12.11 3.02 12.76
N LYS A 69 -11.64 2.02 12.02
CA LYS A 69 -10.67 1.04 12.49
C LYS A 69 -9.49 0.96 11.56
#